data_AF-A0A816DGM3-F1
#
_entry.id   AF-A0A816DGM3-F1
#
_cell.length_a   1.000
_cell.length_b   1.000
_cell.length_c   1.000
_cell.angle_alpha   90.00
_cell.angle_beta   90.00
_cell.angle_gamma   90.00
#
_symmetry.space_group_name_H-M   'P 1'
#
loop_
_entity.id
_entity.type
_entity.pdbx_description
1 polymer ?
#
loop_
_entity_poly.entity_id
_entity_poly.type
_entity_poly.pdbx_seq_one_letter_code
_entity_poly.pdbx_strand_id
1 'polypeptide(L)'
;IKLNHFTYPIAINHQEFWINRTLTLHDQNLIHFVSLSTLLLSMTDTFFSNLLNNSRLLSYNNNDNYYFIKENFNEFEKLNNLINQPNTEQMTRLSEQFKNSVQYDKNQNTIDVIIYGNKTVFHVRFGTTYDKEMRRLIDMNLTQLKKCVWKRERYYLMEYNREKINYYWTEKEIDDIVVDGKLHNYNIEYRYNPLTHPLLIDDCSNFIFMPKNTG
;
A
#
# COMPACT_ATOMS: atom_id res chain seq x y z
N ILE A 1 -6.84 19.14 -24.24
CA ILE A 1 -6.48 18.68 -22.88
C ILE A 1 -7.17 17.34 -22.69
N LYS A 2 -6.44 16.23 -22.83
CA LYS A 2 -7.01 14.88 -22.63
C LYS A 2 -7.25 14.72 -21.13
N LEU A 3 -8.50 14.88 -20.70
CA LEU A 3 -8.95 14.34 -19.41
C LEU A 3 -8.77 12.83 -19.50
N ASN A 4 -7.68 12.33 -18.94
CA ASN A 4 -7.46 10.92 -18.72
C ASN A 4 -8.48 10.44 -17.70
N HIS A 5 -9.71 10.19 -18.15
CA HIS A 5 -10.76 9.52 -17.38
C HIS A 5 -10.33 8.06 -17.21
N PHE A 6 -9.42 7.81 -16.27
CA PHE A 6 -9.24 6.47 -15.75
C PHE A 6 -10.30 6.26 -14.68
N THR A 7 -11.42 5.67 -15.09
CA THR A 7 -12.25 4.88 -14.19
C THR A 7 -11.38 3.69 -13.78
N TYR A 8 -10.91 3.68 -12.53
CA TYR A 8 -10.45 2.42 -11.95
C TYR A 8 -11.72 1.65 -11.55
N PRO A 9 -12.09 0.54 -12.23
CA PRO A 9 -13.06 -0.38 -11.65
C PRO A 9 -12.33 -1.10 -10.51
N ILE A 10 -12.33 -0.48 -9.33
CA ILE A 10 -11.67 -1.05 -8.15
C ILE A 10 -12.35 -2.35 -7.70
N ALA A 11 -13.56 -2.63 -8.18
CA ALA A 11 -14.26 -3.88 -7.95
C ALA A 11 -15.01 -4.36 -9.20
N ILE A 12 -14.73 -5.59 -9.65
CA ILE A 12 -15.47 -6.30 -10.71
C ILE A 12 -16.58 -7.20 -10.11
N ASN A 13 -16.74 -7.22 -8.79
CA ASN A 13 -17.58 -8.22 -8.11
C ASN A 13 -18.81 -7.62 -7.37
N HIS A 14 -19.95 -8.30 -7.51
CA HIS A 14 -21.28 -7.89 -7.00
C HIS A 14 -21.47 -7.98 -5.47
N GLN A 15 -20.40 -8.24 -4.70
CA GLN A 15 -20.45 -8.27 -3.23
C GLN A 15 -19.58 -7.19 -2.58
N GLU A 16 -18.93 -6.33 -3.37
CA GLU A 16 -18.10 -5.24 -2.86
C GLU A 16 -18.95 -4.03 -2.48
N PHE A 17 -18.54 -3.33 -1.43
CA PHE A 17 -19.17 -2.07 -1.02
C PHE A 17 -18.92 -0.92 -2.01
N TRP A 18 -18.21 -1.15 -3.13
CA TRP A 18 -17.96 -0.17 -4.21
C TRP A 18 -18.96 -0.21 -5.35
N ILE A 19 -19.96 -1.09 -5.31
CA ILE A 19 -20.95 -1.17 -6.40
C ILE A 19 -21.62 0.19 -6.56
N ASN A 20 -21.72 0.65 -7.81
CA ASN A 20 -22.22 1.98 -8.19
C ASN A 20 -21.40 3.16 -7.65
N ARG A 21 -20.14 2.95 -7.25
CA ARG A 21 -19.20 3.99 -6.85
C ARG A 21 -18.02 4.00 -7.80
N THR A 22 -17.50 5.17 -8.08
CA THR A 22 -16.38 5.35 -9.01
C THR A 22 -15.39 6.34 -8.43
N LEU A 23 -14.10 6.01 -8.50
CA LEU A 23 -13.03 6.96 -8.27
C LEU A 23 -12.52 7.45 -9.62
N THR A 24 -12.59 8.77 -9.80
CA THR A 24 -12.02 9.48 -10.93
C THR A 24 -10.67 10.05 -10.52
N LEU A 25 -9.65 9.76 -11.31
CA LEU A 25 -8.30 10.26 -11.11
C LEU A 25 -8.11 11.53 -11.95
N HIS A 26 -7.76 12.63 -11.30
CA HIS A 26 -7.41 13.90 -11.93
C HIS A 26 -5.88 14.13 -11.85
N ASP A 27 -5.44 15.26 -12.37
CA ASP A 27 -4.03 15.66 -12.37
C ASP A 27 -3.40 15.51 -10.97
N GLN A 28 -2.12 15.12 -10.93
CA GLN A 28 -1.37 14.88 -9.69
C GLN A 28 -1.96 13.79 -8.77
N ASN A 29 -2.59 12.77 -9.36
CA ASN A 29 -3.20 11.65 -8.66
C ASN A 29 -4.33 12.04 -7.69
N LEU A 30 -4.96 13.19 -7.92
CA LEU A 30 -6.06 13.67 -7.07
C LEU A 30 -7.32 12.84 -7.34
N ILE A 31 -7.96 12.38 -6.27
CA ILE A 31 -9.16 11.54 -6.34
C ILE A 31 -10.41 12.38 -6.18
N HIS A 32 -11.36 12.12 -7.07
CA HIS A 32 -12.74 12.54 -6.96
C HIS A 32 -13.66 11.32 -6.97
N PHE A 33 -14.43 11.16 -5.91
CA PHE A 33 -15.42 10.13 -5.67
C PHE A 33 -16.76 10.51 -6.29
N VAL A 34 -17.34 9.59 -7.04
CA VAL A 34 -18.66 9.73 -7.67
C VAL A 34 -19.52 8.55 -7.25
N SER A 35 -20.70 8.84 -6.68
CA SER A 35 -21.76 7.84 -6.47
C SER A 35 -22.75 7.91 -7.62
N LEU A 36 -23.03 6.75 -8.24
CA LEU A 36 -24.04 6.56 -9.29
C LEU A 36 -25.39 6.13 -8.69
N SER A 37 -25.52 6.10 -7.36
CA SER A 37 -26.78 5.85 -6.68
C SER A 37 -27.78 6.97 -6.98
N THR A 38 -28.95 6.61 -7.52
CA THR A 38 -30.06 7.53 -7.80
C THR A 38 -30.87 7.89 -6.54
N LEU A 39 -30.66 7.18 -5.44
CA LEU A 39 -31.19 7.53 -4.13
C LEU A 39 -30.25 8.56 -3.48
N LEU A 40 -30.80 9.69 -3.00
CA LEU A 40 -30.16 10.74 -2.21
C LEU A 40 -28.97 10.20 -1.40
N LEU A 41 -27.79 10.82 -1.60
CA LEU A 41 -26.50 10.51 -0.96
C LEU A 41 -26.67 9.72 0.33
N SER A 42 -26.55 8.40 0.23
CA SER A 42 -26.57 7.55 1.41
C SER A 42 -25.48 8.02 2.37
N MET A 43 -25.65 7.82 3.68
CA MET A 43 -24.60 8.15 4.66
C MET A 43 -23.25 7.51 4.29
N THR A 44 -23.29 6.35 3.64
CA THR A 44 -22.14 5.65 3.05
C THR A 44 -21.46 6.47 1.97
N ASP A 45 -22.21 7.09 1.06
CA ASP A 45 -21.65 7.95 0.01
C ASP A 45 -21.09 9.24 0.59
N THR A 46 -21.76 9.81 1.61
CA THR A 46 -21.24 10.96 2.36
C THR A 46 -19.93 10.61 3.05
N PHE A 47 -19.84 9.42 3.65
CA PHE A 47 -18.63 8.91 4.28
C PHE A 47 -17.48 8.78 3.26
N PHE A 48 -17.70 8.07 2.15
CA PHE A 48 -16.66 7.89 1.13
C PHE A 48 -16.28 9.18 0.43
N SER A 49 -17.23 10.08 0.19
CA SER A 49 -16.97 11.42 -0.32
C SER A 49 -16.00 12.17 0.60
N ASN A 50 -16.27 12.23 1.92
CA ASN A 50 -15.39 12.91 2.86
C ASN A 50 -14.02 12.22 3.01
N LEU A 51 -14.00 10.89 2.97
CA LEU A 51 -12.79 10.09 3.11
C LEU A 51 -11.86 10.20 1.89
N LEU A 52 -12.41 10.17 0.66
CA LEU A 52 -11.61 10.02 -0.56
C LEU A 52 -11.51 11.26 -1.42
N ASN A 53 -12.49 12.17 -1.39
CA ASN A 53 -12.37 13.40 -2.17
C ASN A 53 -11.17 14.22 -1.72
N ASN A 54 -10.44 14.76 -2.70
CA ASN A 54 -9.20 15.51 -2.50
C ASN A 54 -8.06 14.71 -1.86
N SER A 55 -8.21 13.39 -1.74
CA SER A 55 -7.07 12.53 -1.41
C SER A 55 -6.18 12.35 -2.64
N ARG A 56 -4.90 12.06 -2.44
CA ARG A 56 -4.01 11.64 -3.54
C ARG A 56 -3.76 10.14 -3.47
N LEU A 57 -3.93 9.45 -4.59
CA LEU A 57 -3.58 8.04 -4.73
C LEU A 57 -2.06 7.87 -4.81
N LEU A 58 -1.53 6.98 -3.99
CA LEU A 58 -0.15 6.54 -4.06
C LEU A 58 -0.02 5.44 -5.11
N SER A 59 0.95 5.58 -6.03
CA SER A 59 1.27 4.56 -7.02
C SER A 59 2.07 3.42 -6.38
N TYR A 60 1.49 2.78 -5.37
CA TYR A 60 2.05 1.65 -4.64
C TYR A 60 1.14 0.44 -4.87
N ASN A 61 1.64 -0.56 -5.59
CA ASN A 61 0.87 -1.78 -5.88
C ASN A 61 1.08 -2.80 -4.76
N ASN A 62 0.00 -3.31 -4.17
CA ASN A 62 0.07 -4.36 -3.16
C ASN A 62 -1.25 -5.15 -3.07
N ASN A 63 -1.47 -6.09 -4.00
CA ASN A 63 -2.53 -7.10 -3.89
C ASN A 63 -3.88 -6.56 -3.40
N ASP A 64 -4.54 -5.71 -4.20
CA ASP A 64 -5.84 -5.09 -3.89
C ASP A 64 -5.87 -4.14 -2.66
N ASN A 65 -4.70 -3.78 -2.13
CA ASN A 65 -4.55 -2.67 -1.19
C ASN A 65 -4.26 -1.38 -1.96
N TYR A 66 -5.08 -0.36 -1.72
CA TYR A 66 -4.89 0.96 -2.30
C TYR A 66 -4.63 1.96 -1.19
N TYR A 67 -3.64 2.82 -1.41
CA TYR A 67 -3.16 3.76 -0.42
C TYR A 67 -3.43 5.18 -0.90
N PHE A 68 -4.05 5.98 -0.04
CA PHE A 68 -4.35 7.38 -0.29
C PHE A 68 -3.80 8.24 0.84
N ILE A 69 -3.55 9.51 0.52
CA ILE A 69 -3.12 10.49 1.51
C ILE A 69 -4.00 11.74 1.50
N LYS A 70 -4.11 12.35 2.67
CA LYS A 70 -4.58 13.72 2.86
C LYS A 70 -3.55 14.47 3.69
N GLU A 71 -2.97 15.53 3.13
CA GLU A 71 -1.90 16.27 3.79
C GLU A 71 -2.41 17.00 5.05
N ASN A 72 -3.65 17.46 5.02
CA ASN A 72 -4.25 18.18 6.14
C ASN A 72 -4.88 17.23 7.17
N PHE A 73 -4.27 17.18 8.35
CA PHE A 73 -4.76 16.40 9.49
C PHE A 73 -6.18 16.80 9.92
N ASN A 74 -6.53 18.09 9.86
CA ASN A 74 -7.83 18.60 10.34
C ASN A 74 -9.00 18.14 9.46
N GLU A 75 -8.75 17.66 8.25
CA GLU A 75 -9.80 17.04 7.42
C GLU A 75 -10.37 15.77 8.07
N PHE A 76 -9.59 15.12 8.93
CA PHE A 76 -10.07 13.98 9.69
C PHE A 76 -11.16 14.37 10.69
N GLU A 77 -11.17 15.58 11.26
CA GLU A 77 -12.20 15.97 12.24
C GLU A 77 -13.62 15.90 11.66
N LYS A 78 -13.78 16.29 10.40
CA LYS A 78 -15.06 16.19 9.67
C LYS A 78 -15.51 14.74 9.52
N LEU A 79 -14.56 13.83 9.27
CA LEU A 79 -14.81 12.40 9.14
C LEU A 79 -15.03 11.74 10.51
N ASN A 80 -14.32 12.20 11.55
CA ASN A 80 -14.39 11.69 12.91
C ASN A 80 -15.81 11.82 13.46
N ASN A 81 -16.47 12.93 13.16
CA ASN A 81 -17.87 13.18 13.49
C ASN A 81 -18.84 12.26 12.74
N LEU A 82 -18.42 11.52 11.72
CA LEU A 82 -19.23 10.50 11.04
C LEU A 82 -18.89 9.09 11.56
N ILE A 83 -17.61 8.83 11.86
CA ILE A 83 -17.13 7.53 12.35
C ILE A 83 -17.56 7.29 13.81
N ASN A 84 -17.45 8.31 14.66
CA ASN A 84 -17.60 8.19 16.11
C ASN A 84 -18.93 8.77 16.63
N GLN A 85 -19.98 8.80 15.81
CA GLN A 85 -21.30 9.21 16.31
C GLN A 85 -21.85 8.20 17.31
N PRO A 86 -22.19 8.59 18.55
CA PRO A 86 -22.73 7.63 19.51
C PRO A 86 -24.09 7.08 19.07
N ASN A 87 -24.15 5.75 18.84
CA ASN A 87 -25.34 4.90 18.75
C ASN A 87 -26.55 5.46 17.98
N THR A 88 -26.32 5.95 16.76
CA THR A 88 -27.42 6.19 15.82
C THR A 88 -27.68 4.93 15.00
N GLU A 89 -28.94 4.67 14.62
CA GLU A 89 -29.33 3.62 13.65
C GLU A 89 -28.46 3.66 12.39
N GLN A 90 -27.99 4.85 12.03
CA GLN A 90 -27.11 5.13 10.90
C GLN A 90 -25.72 4.51 11.06
N MET A 91 -25.16 4.50 12.27
CA MET A 91 -23.84 3.91 12.54
C MET A 91 -23.89 2.38 12.46
N THR A 92 -24.97 1.78 12.97
CA THR A 92 -25.26 0.36 12.80
C THR A 92 -25.29 0.01 11.30
N ARG A 93 -26.04 0.78 10.50
CA ARG A 93 -26.14 0.57 9.04
C ARG A 93 -24.82 0.76 8.27
N LEU A 94 -23.96 1.70 8.69
CA LEU A 94 -22.62 1.85 8.10
C LEU A 94 -21.72 0.65 8.43
N SER A 95 -21.71 0.24 9.70
CA SER A 95 -20.92 -0.91 10.17
C SER A 95 -21.39 -2.25 9.61
N GLU A 96 -22.67 -2.37 9.25
CA GLU A 96 -23.23 -3.52 8.53
C GLU A 96 -22.74 -3.60 7.07
N GLN A 97 -22.40 -2.47 6.45
CA GLN A 97 -22.01 -2.43 5.03
C GLN A 97 -20.51 -2.64 4.82
N PHE A 98 -19.66 -2.17 5.73
CA PHE A 98 -18.22 -2.35 5.64
C PHE A 98 -17.55 -2.25 7.01
N LYS A 99 -16.45 -2.98 7.18
CA LYS A 99 -15.62 -2.87 8.38
C LYS A 99 -14.61 -1.73 8.19
N ASN A 100 -14.41 -0.93 9.23
CA ASN A 100 -13.37 0.09 9.25
C ASN A 100 -12.48 -0.02 10.50
N SER A 101 -11.31 0.62 10.45
CA SER A 101 -10.39 0.78 11.57
C SER A 101 -9.77 2.18 11.50
N VAL A 102 -9.66 2.85 12.64
CA VAL A 102 -8.95 4.13 12.76
C VAL A 102 -7.78 3.95 13.71
N GLN A 103 -6.58 4.31 13.27
CA GLN A 103 -5.36 4.21 14.06
C GLN A 103 -4.68 5.58 14.15
N TYR A 104 -4.36 6.00 15.37
CA TYR A 104 -3.67 7.26 15.62
C TYR A 104 -2.21 7.00 15.93
N ASP A 105 -1.32 7.54 15.10
CA ASP A 105 0.10 7.59 15.39
C ASP A 105 0.43 8.97 15.97
N LYS A 106 0.46 9.03 17.30
CA LYS A 106 0.75 10.26 18.05
C LYS A 106 2.18 10.76 17.82
N ASN A 107 3.13 9.87 17.54
CA ASN A 107 4.52 10.25 17.37
C ASN A 107 4.74 10.96 16.02
N GLN A 108 3.99 10.55 15.00
CA GLN A 108 4.06 11.14 13.67
C GLN A 108 2.97 12.20 13.41
N ASN A 109 2.02 12.36 14.34
CA ASN A 109 0.83 13.19 14.18
C ASN A 109 0.04 12.82 12.90
N THR A 110 -0.16 11.52 12.68
CA THR A 110 -0.86 10.98 11.52
C THR A 110 -1.99 10.06 11.95
N ILE A 111 -3.00 9.94 11.10
CA ILE A 111 -4.15 9.05 11.33
C ILE A 111 -4.32 8.14 10.13
N ASP A 112 -4.43 6.84 10.36
CA ASP A 112 -4.78 5.87 9.33
C ASP A 112 -6.25 5.49 9.47
N VAL A 113 -7.00 5.68 8.39
CA VAL A 113 -8.35 5.15 8.25
C VAL A 113 -8.29 3.99 7.25
N ILE A 114 -8.60 2.79 7.72
CA ILE A 114 -8.58 1.56 6.92
C ILE A 114 -10.01 1.10 6.70
N ILE A 115 -10.38 0.88 5.43
CA ILE A 115 -11.68 0.35 5.04
C ILE A 115 -11.49 -1.04 4.42
N TYR A 116 -12.14 -2.03 4.98
CA TYR A 116 -12.07 -3.41 4.54
C TYR A 116 -13.28 -3.77 3.69
N GLY A 117 -13.01 -4.15 2.44
CA GLY A 117 -13.94 -4.86 1.58
C GLY A 117 -13.75 -6.35 1.65
N ASN A 118 -14.39 -7.06 0.72
CA ASN A 118 -14.28 -8.51 0.64
C ASN A 118 -12.93 -8.93 0.04
N LYS A 119 -12.43 -8.17 -0.93
CA LYS A 119 -11.13 -8.37 -1.58
C LYS A 119 -10.26 -7.11 -1.55
N THR A 120 -10.89 -5.94 -1.50
CA THR A 120 -10.18 -4.66 -1.54
C THR A 120 -9.96 -4.09 -0.14
N VAL A 121 -8.85 -3.38 0.05
CA VAL A 121 -8.60 -2.62 1.28
C VAL A 121 -8.14 -1.22 0.92
N PHE A 122 -8.79 -0.20 1.49
CA PHE A 122 -8.35 1.19 1.34
C PHE A 122 -7.69 1.66 2.60
N HIS A 123 -6.51 2.24 2.43
CA HIS A 123 -5.77 2.91 3.47
C HIS A 123 -5.79 4.40 3.15
N VAL A 124 -6.30 5.23 4.04
CA VAL A 124 -6.25 6.69 3.89
C VAL A 124 -5.49 7.26 5.07
N ARG A 125 -4.29 7.78 4.81
CA ARG A 125 -3.44 8.39 5.84
C ARG A 125 -3.54 9.90 5.82
N PHE A 126 -3.91 10.48 6.95
CA PHE A 126 -4.00 11.92 7.18
C PHE A 126 -2.72 12.45 7.81
N GLY A 127 -2.34 13.70 7.49
CA GLY A 127 -1.19 14.38 8.10
C GLY A 127 0.17 14.00 7.52
N THR A 128 0.20 13.37 6.33
CA THR A 128 1.44 12.95 5.66
C THR A 128 1.56 13.54 4.26
N THR A 129 2.75 13.50 3.67
CA THR A 129 2.98 13.89 2.27
C THR A 129 3.20 12.66 1.39
N TYR A 130 3.07 12.82 0.08
CA TYR A 130 3.24 11.72 -0.88
C TYR A 130 4.58 11.01 -0.70
N ASP A 131 5.67 11.78 -0.67
CA ASP A 131 7.03 11.23 -0.55
C ASP A 131 7.29 10.54 0.79
N LYS A 132 6.76 11.11 1.89
CA LYS A 132 6.90 10.52 3.23
C LYS A 132 6.19 9.19 3.30
N GLU A 133 4.96 9.12 2.78
CA GLU A 133 4.16 7.91 2.84
C GLU A 133 4.67 6.83 1.88
N MET A 134 5.08 7.20 0.66
CA MET A 134 5.74 6.27 -0.25
C MET A 134 6.96 5.61 0.40
N ARG A 135 7.83 6.41 1.05
CA ARG A 135 9.00 5.87 1.78
C ARG A 135 8.59 4.94 2.91
N ARG A 136 7.59 5.33 3.71
CA ARG A 136 7.08 4.48 4.81
C ARG A 136 6.61 3.12 4.30
N LEU A 137 5.86 3.09 3.20
CA LEU A 137 5.36 1.85 2.60
C LEU A 137 6.49 0.97 2.04
N ILE A 138 7.48 1.59 1.40
CA ILE A 138 8.69 0.90 0.93
C ILE A 138 9.43 0.26 2.12
N ASP A 139 9.67 1.03 3.18
CA ASP A 139 10.42 0.57 4.36
C ASP A 139 9.70 -0.55 5.11
N MET A 140 8.36 -0.45 5.22
CA MET A 140 7.52 -1.46 5.87
C MET A 140 7.68 -2.84 5.21
N ASN A 141 7.78 -2.89 3.88
CA ASN A 141 7.91 -4.13 3.13
C ASN A 141 9.36 -4.56 2.86
N LEU A 142 10.32 -3.67 3.08
CA LEU A 142 11.75 -3.92 2.83
C LEU A 142 12.25 -5.18 3.56
N THR A 143 11.84 -5.39 4.81
CA THR A 143 12.27 -6.57 5.59
C THR A 143 11.77 -7.88 4.97
N GLN A 144 10.53 -7.92 4.48
CA GLN A 144 9.97 -9.09 3.83
C GLN A 144 10.64 -9.33 2.47
N LEU A 145 10.88 -8.27 1.70
CA LEU A 145 11.56 -8.36 0.40
C LEU A 145 12.99 -8.87 0.55
N LYS A 146 13.74 -8.38 1.55
CA LYS A 146 15.08 -8.90 1.87
C LYS A 146 15.07 -10.40 2.18
N LYS A 147 14.05 -10.89 2.87
CA LYS A 147 13.86 -12.34 3.11
C LYS A 147 13.56 -13.10 1.81
N CYS A 148 12.72 -12.53 0.93
CA CYS A 148 12.42 -13.12 -0.38
C CYS A 148 13.67 -13.27 -1.25
N VAL A 149 14.52 -12.24 -1.29
CA VAL A 149 15.79 -12.24 -2.04
C VAL A 149 16.70 -13.38 -1.58
N TRP A 150 16.91 -13.49 -0.26
CA TRP A 150 17.69 -14.59 0.32
C TRP A 150 17.10 -15.97 0.06
N LYS A 151 15.77 -16.12 0.20
CA LYS A 151 15.08 -17.38 -0.09
C LYS A 151 15.26 -17.82 -1.54
N ARG A 152 15.18 -16.88 -2.48
CA ARG A 152 15.42 -17.13 -3.90
C ARG A 152 16.86 -17.57 -4.16
N GLU A 153 17.82 -16.86 -3.58
CA GLU A 153 19.25 -17.19 -3.76
C GLU A 153 19.57 -18.60 -3.24
N ARG A 154 19.11 -18.91 -2.03
CA ARG A 154 19.23 -20.25 -1.43
C ARG A 154 18.61 -21.32 -2.31
N TYR A 155 17.44 -21.06 -2.89
CA TYR A 155 16.78 -22.01 -3.80
C TYR A 155 17.65 -22.34 -5.02
N TYR A 156 18.24 -21.33 -5.68
CA TYR A 156 19.11 -21.57 -6.82
C TYR A 156 20.41 -22.29 -6.47
N LEU A 157 20.97 -22.04 -5.29
CA LEU A 157 22.14 -22.74 -4.78
C LEU A 157 21.86 -24.22 -4.49
N MET A 158 20.68 -24.55 -3.95
CA MET A 158 20.28 -25.92 -3.64
C MET A 158 19.93 -26.75 -4.88
N GLU A 159 19.20 -26.17 -5.83
CA GLU A 159 18.71 -26.87 -7.03
C GLU A 159 19.78 -27.01 -8.13
N TYR A 160 21.05 -26.69 -7.83
CA TYR A 160 22.17 -26.66 -8.78
C TYR A 160 21.91 -25.87 -10.07
N ASN A 161 20.95 -24.93 -10.05
CA ASN A 161 20.67 -24.05 -11.18
C ASN A 161 21.62 -22.84 -11.14
N ARG A 162 22.92 -23.13 -11.09
CA ARG A 162 23.99 -22.16 -10.87
C ARG A 162 24.10 -21.13 -12.00
N GLU A 163 23.59 -21.46 -13.19
CA GLU A 163 23.52 -20.53 -14.32
C GLU A 163 22.58 -19.33 -14.08
N LYS A 164 21.64 -19.45 -13.13
CA LYS A 164 20.72 -18.37 -12.75
C LYS A 164 21.23 -17.52 -11.59
N ILE A 165 22.38 -17.89 -11.02
CA ILE A 165 23.01 -17.17 -9.92
C ILE A 165 23.77 -15.99 -10.51
N ASN A 166 23.45 -14.78 -10.04
CA ASN A 166 24.10 -13.56 -10.51
C ASN A 166 25.38 -13.20 -9.73
N TYR A 167 25.70 -13.96 -8.68
CA TYR A 167 26.79 -13.69 -7.74
C TYR A 167 27.72 -14.89 -7.59
N TYR A 168 29.03 -14.63 -7.56
CA TYR A 168 30.02 -15.66 -7.30
C TYR A 168 30.24 -15.80 -5.79
N TRP A 169 29.60 -16.80 -5.20
CA TRP A 169 29.78 -17.16 -3.80
C TRP A 169 30.93 -18.16 -3.63
N THR A 170 31.72 -18.01 -2.58
CA THR A 170 32.70 -19.02 -2.16
C THR A 170 32.00 -20.27 -1.62
N GLU A 171 32.68 -21.43 -1.61
CA GLU A 171 32.08 -22.68 -1.08
C GLU A 171 31.56 -22.51 0.36
N LYS A 172 32.33 -21.81 1.20
CA LYS A 172 31.91 -21.48 2.57
C LYS A 172 30.65 -20.61 2.60
N GLU A 173 30.58 -19.56 1.78
CA GLU A 173 29.39 -18.70 1.71
C GLU A 173 28.17 -19.46 1.19
N ILE A 174 28.36 -20.39 0.26
CA ILE A 174 27.28 -21.27 -0.23
C ILE A 174 26.74 -22.11 0.92
N ASP A 175 27.62 -22.75 1.69
CA ASP A 175 27.22 -23.56 2.85
C ASP A 175 26.44 -22.71 3.87
N ASP A 176 26.96 -21.52 4.20
CA ASP A 176 26.30 -20.58 5.11
C ASP A 176 24.91 -20.14 4.58
N ILE A 177 24.76 -19.83 3.28
CA ILE A 177 23.45 -19.50 2.69
C ILE A 177 22.49 -20.69 2.71
N VAL A 178 22.98 -21.89 2.44
CA VAL A 178 22.17 -23.12 2.41
C VAL A 178 21.67 -23.48 3.82
N VAL A 179 22.53 -23.35 4.82
CA VAL A 179 22.25 -23.67 6.23
C VAL A 179 21.48 -22.55 6.93
N ASP A 180 22.03 -21.35 6.97
CA ASP A 180 21.48 -20.22 7.74
C ASP A 180 20.47 -19.39 6.94
N GLY A 181 20.40 -19.61 5.63
CA GLY A 181 19.47 -18.92 4.74
C GLY A 181 19.88 -17.51 4.35
N LYS A 182 21.05 -17.02 4.80
CA LYS A 182 21.56 -15.66 4.52
C LYS A 182 23.03 -15.53 4.89
N LEU A 183 23.66 -14.46 4.39
CA LEU A 183 24.98 -14.02 4.86
C LEU A 183 24.88 -12.73 5.70
N HIS A 184 25.65 -12.68 6.77
CA HIS A 184 25.68 -11.52 7.68
C HIS A 184 26.60 -10.38 7.21
N ASN A 185 27.58 -10.68 6.38
CA ASN A 185 28.54 -9.73 5.80
C ASN A 185 28.03 -9.04 4.52
N TYR A 186 26.79 -9.30 4.09
CA TYR A 186 26.18 -8.63 2.94
C TYR A 186 24.96 -7.80 3.37
N ASN A 187 24.81 -6.64 2.72
CA ASN A 187 23.60 -5.85 2.67
C ASN A 187 22.80 -6.23 1.43
N ILE A 188 21.49 -5.97 1.50
CA ILE A 188 20.60 -6.04 0.34
C ILE A 188 20.12 -4.62 0.06
N GLU A 189 20.36 -4.15 -1.17
CA GLU A 189 20.02 -2.81 -1.63
C GLU A 189 19.21 -2.87 -2.93
N TYR A 190 18.44 -1.83 -3.19
CA TYR A 190 17.69 -1.72 -4.44
C TYR A 190 18.66 -1.50 -5.62
N ARG A 191 18.46 -2.24 -6.71
CA ARG A 191 19.14 -2.00 -7.99
C ARG A 191 18.63 -0.72 -8.64
N TYR A 192 17.31 -0.59 -8.74
CA TYR A 192 16.62 0.59 -9.24
C TYR A 192 15.86 1.26 -8.11
N ASN A 193 16.02 2.59 -8.01
CA ASN A 193 15.42 3.36 -6.93
C ASN A 193 13.88 3.23 -6.97
N PRO A 194 13.25 2.73 -5.89
CA PRO A 194 11.81 2.47 -5.83
C PRO A 194 10.94 3.73 -6.06
N LEU A 195 11.43 4.92 -5.72
CA LEU A 195 10.70 6.17 -5.95
C LEU A 195 10.63 6.55 -7.43
N THR A 196 11.66 6.19 -8.20
CA THR A 196 11.72 6.43 -9.66
C THR A 196 11.16 5.28 -10.48
N HIS A 197 11.13 4.08 -9.90
CA HIS A 197 10.67 2.85 -10.54
C HIS A 197 9.62 2.16 -9.66
N PRO A 198 8.42 2.75 -9.49
CA PRO A 198 7.41 2.28 -8.55
C PRO A 198 6.87 0.87 -8.88
N LEU A 199 6.93 0.47 -10.15
CA LEU A 199 6.52 -0.87 -10.61
C LEU A 199 7.44 -2.00 -10.13
N LEU A 200 8.62 -1.67 -9.58
CA LEU A 200 9.63 -2.63 -9.13
C LEU A 200 9.81 -2.62 -7.60
N ILE A 201 8.91 -1.97 -6.85
CA ILE A 201 9.05 -1.80 -5.40
C ILE A 201 8.99 -3.14 -4.66
N ASP A 202 8.09 -4.01 -5.09
CA ASP A 202 7.79 -5.33 -4.52
C ASP A 202 8.49 -6.49 -5.27
N ASP A 203 9.26 -6.19 -6.31
CA ASP A 203 9.99 -7.20 -7.08
C ASP A 203 11.32 -7.58 -6.39
N CYS A 204 11.41 -8.82 -5.93
CA CYS A 204 12.64 -9.37 -5.35
C CYS A 204 13.82 -9.40 -6.36
N SER A 205 13.58 -9.30 -7.67
CA SER A 205 14.61 -9.18 -8.72
C SER A 205 15.25 -7.80 -8.78
N ASN A 206 14.61 -6.77 -8.22
CA ASN A 206 15.12 -5.41 -8.14
C ASN A 206 16.09 -5.19 -6.96
N PHE A 207 16.66 -6.26 -6.40
CA PHE A 207 17.59 -6.19 -5.30
C PHE A 207 18.94 -6.79 -5.66
N ILE A 208 19.99 -6.21 -5.08
CA ILE A 208 21.36 -6.66 -5.22
C ILE A 208 22.01 -6.91 -3.85
N PHE A 209 22.94 -7.85 -3.82
CA PHE A 209 23.80 -8.07 -2.65
C PHE A 209 25.01 -7.15 -2.73
N MET A 210 25.25 -6.40 -1.67
CA MET A 210 26.37 -5.49 -1.52
C MET A 210 27.22 -5.94 -0.33
N PRO A 211 28.53 -6.18 -0.48
CA PRO A 211 29.40 -6.44 0.66
C PRO A 211 29.28 -5.30 1.66
N LYS A 212 29.17 -5.62 2.96
CA LYS A 212 29.33 -4.61 3.99
C LYS A 212 30.77 -4.17 3.96
N ASN A 213 31.02 -2.88 3.73
CA ASN A 213 32.37 -2.32 3.89
C ASN A 213 32.81 -2.61 5.33
N THR A 214 33.76 -3.52 5.48
CA THR A 214 34.53 -3.67 6.72
C THR A 214 35.42 -2.45 6.79
N GLY A 215 35.01 -1.45 7.58
CA GLY A 215 35.88 -0.35 7.98
C GLY A 215 37.07 -0.85 8.77
#